data_AF-A0A963EQH6-F1
#
_entry.id   AF-A0A963EQH6-F1
#
_cell.length_a   1.000
_cell.length_b   1.000
_cell.length_c   1.000
_cell.angle_alpha   90.00
_cell.angle_beta   90.00
_cell.angle_gamma   90.00
#
_symmetry.space_group_name_H-M   'P 1'
#
loop_
_entity.id
_entity.type
_entity.pdbx_description
1 polymer ?
#
loop_
_entity_poly.entity_id
_entity_poly.type
_entity_poly.pdbx_seq_one_letter_code
_entity_poly.pdbx_strand_id
1 'polypeptide(L)'
;MDLEKLRAELSGIDRQLVELIARRQQVVARIGKNKLSTGRATRDYKREKEVLSLAREHAQSLSVDPKVVESIMTALIRTSLASQERDRVVAEGYGAGRSVLVIGGAGKMGAWFAEFFASQGYSVTVADTAIDDGDGRFHDWRDAGVDFDVIVVAAPLAITGTILQDLAALKPRGVVFDIGSLKSPLRKGLQALQKAGVTVASLHPMFGPDTDLLSGKHLIFVDAGSAEATRMAKEMFRSTMVRQLDMDMDD
;
A
#
# COMPACT_ATOMS: atom_id res chain seq x y z
N MET A 1 6.77 -38.57 -33.64
CA MET A 1 6.94 -38.57 -32.17
C MET A 1 5.54 -38.70 -31.58
N ASP A 2 5.35 -39.61 -30.63
CA ASP A 2 4.04 -39.85 -30.00
C ASP A 2 3.59 -38.62 -29.19
N LEU A 3 2.31 -38.25 -29.29
CA LEU A 3 1.74 -37.06 -28.65
C LEU A 3 1.95 -37.08 -27.13
N GLU A 4 1.86 -38.26 -26.52
CA GLU A 4 2.09 -38.45 -25.08
C GLU A 4 3.54 -38.16 -24.67
N LYS A 5 4.52 -38.49 -25.54
CA LYS A 5 5.92 -38.16 -25.27
C LYS A 5 6.16 -36.64 -25.33
N LEU A 6 5.55 -35.95 -26.29
CA LEU A 6 5.64 -34.49 -26.40
C LEU A 6 5.00 -33.78 -25.20
N ARG A 7 3.87 -34.29 -24.70
CA ARG A 7 3.21 -33.77 -23.48
C ARG A 7 4.05 -33.95 -22.23
N ALA A 8 4.70 -35.11 -22.09
CA ALA A 8 5.60 -35.39 -20.98
C ALA A 8 6.84 -34.47 -21.02
N GLU A 9 7.40 -34.24 -22.22
CA GLU A 9 8.51 -33.31 -22.41
C GLU A 9 8.13 -31.87 -22.05
N LEU A 10 6.98 -31.39 -22.53
CA LEU A 10 6.45 -30.06 -22.19
C LEU A 10 6.25 -29.91 -20.68
N SER A 11 5.64 -30.90 -20.03
CA SER A 11 5.45 -30.89 -18.57
C SER A 11 6.77 -30.82 -17.81
N GLY A 12 7.83 -31.44 -18.35
CA GLY A 12 9.19 -31.35 -17.81
C GLY A 12 9.76 -29.94 -17.92
N ILE A 13 9.58 -29.28 -19.06
CA ILE A 13 10.00 -27.89 -19.29
C ILE A 13 9.24 -26.96 -18.33
N ASP A 14 7.93 -27.11 -18.20
CA ASP A 14 7.10 -26.28 -17.32
C ASP A 14 7.56 -26.38 -15.85
N ARG A 15 7.91 -27.59 -15.40
CA ARG A 15 8.49 -27.81 -14.07
C ARG A 15 9.81 -27.04 -13.90
N GLN A 16 10.70 -27.13 -14.87
CA GLN A 16 11.99 -26.42 -14.83
C GLN A 16 11.79 -24.89 -14.83
N LEU A 17 10.82 -24.37 -15.56
CA LEU A 17 10.48 -22.95 -15.53
C LEU A 17 10.09 -22.50 -14.12
N VAL A 18 9.22 -23.27 -13.43
CA VAL A 18 8.81 -22.96 -12.05
C VAL A 18 10.01 -23.02 -11.09
N GLU A 19 10.88 -24.02 -11.21
CA GLU A 19 12.10 -24.14 -10.39
C GLU A 19 13.07 -22.97 -10.61
N LEU A 20 13.26 -22.53 -11.86
CA LEU A 20 14.09 -21.39 -12.20
C LEU A 20 13.51 -20.08 -11.68
N ILE A 21 12.19 -19.91 -11.75
CA ILE A 21 11.48 -18.76 -11.16
C ILE A 21 11.71 -18.72 -9.65
N ALA A 22 11.56 -19.85 -8.95
CA ALA A 22 11.79 -19.94 -7.51
C ALA A 22 13.23 -19.58 -7.15
N ARG A 23 14.21 -20.13 -7.87
CA ARG A 23 15.63 -19.81 -7.66
C ARG A 23 15.94 -18.34 -7.93
N ARG A 24 15.34 -17.74 -8.97
CA ARG A 24 15.46 -16.32 -9.26
C ARG A 24 14.93 -15.48 -8.08
N GLN A 25 13.76 -15.82 -7.53
CA GLN A 25 13.21 -15.10 -6.39
C GLN A 25 14.10 -15.18 -5.14
N GLN A 26 14.72 -16.34 -4.87
CA GLN A 26 15.68 -16.48 -3.77
C GLN A 26 16.91 -15.57 -3.93
N VAL A 27 17.46 -15.49 -5.15
CA VAL A 27 18.60 -14.60 -5.44
C VAL A 27 18.20 -13.13 -5.26
N VAL A 28 17.03 -12.75 -5.77
CA VAL A 28 16.46 -11.40 -5.61
C VAL A 28 16.25 -11.05 -4.14
N ALA A 29 15.73 -11.96 -3.32
CA ALA A 29 15.53 -11.73 -1.89
C ALA A 29 16.86 -11.48 -1.16
N ARG A 30 17.91 -12.25 -1.49
CA ARG A 30 19.26 -12.04 -0.97
C ARG A 30 19.85 -10.68 -1.39
N ILE A 31 19.63 -10.27 -2.64
CA ILE A 31 20.01 -8.93 -3.13
C ILE A 31 19.24 -7.86 -2.34
N GLY A 32 17.94 -8.05 -2.12
CA GLY A 32 17.10 -7.14 -1.33
C GLY A 32 17.63 -6.95 0.09
N LYS A 33 17.93 -8.05 0.81
CA LYS A 33 18.53 -8.00 2.16
C LYS A 33 19.86 -7.25 2.19
N ASN A 34 20.71 -7.43 1.17
CA ASN A 34 21.98 -6.71 1.07
C ASN A 34 21.76 -5.20 0.81
N LYS A 35 20.83 -4.84 -0.08
CA LYS A 35 20.46 -3.44 -0.33
C LYS A 35 19.90 -2.74 0.91
N LEU A 36 19.08 -3.45 1.70
CA LEU A 36 18.55 -2.95 2.98
C LEU A 36 19.70 -2.63 3.95
N SER A 37 20.67 -3.55 4.11
CA SER A 37 21.85 -3.32 4.98
C SER A 37 22.76 -2.17 4.54
N THR A 38 22.64 -1.71 3.29
CA THR A 38 23.46 -0.64 2.69
C THR A 38 22.68 0.65 2.42
N GLY A 39 21.40 0.72 2.80
CA GLY A 39 20.55 1.91 2.65
C GLY A 39 20.23 2.29 1.20
N ARG A 40 20.44 1.40 0.22
CA ARG A 40 20.16 1.68 -1.19
C ARG A 40 18.68 1.46 -1.53
N ALA A 41 18.13 2.30 -2.40
CA ALA A 41 16.76 2.17 -2.89
C ALA A 41 16.49 0.77 -3.45
N THR A 42 15.31 0.22 -3.13
CA THR A 42 14.85 -1.10 -3.60
C THR A 42 14.74 -1.14 -5.13
N ARG A 43 14.22 -0.06 -5.73
CA ARG A 43 14.01 0.06 -7.17
C ARG A 43 15.19 0.70 -7.90
N ASP A 44 15.62 0.06 -8.98
CA ASP A 44 16.70 0.54 -9.85
C ASP A 44 16.22 0.48 -11.31
N TYR A 45 15.70 1.61 -11.80
CA TYR A 45 15.15 1.72 -13.14
C TYR A 45 16.18 1.44 -14.24
N LYS A 46 17.46 1.79 -13.99
CA LYS A 46 18.53 1.50 -14.96
C LYS A 46 18.74 0.00 -15.05
N ARG A 47 18.79 -0.68 -13.90
CA ARG A 47 18.93 -2.14 -13.86
C ARG A 47 17.71 -2.87 -14.45
N GLU A 48 16.50 -2.39 -14.19
CA GLU A 48 15.28 -2.95 -14.81
C GLU A 48 15.34 -2.87 -16.33
N LYS A 49 15.72 -1.69 -16.87
CA LYS A 49 15.87 -1.49 -18.31
C LYS A 49 16.93 -2.40 -18.92
N GLU A 50 18.08 -2.56 -18.26
CA GLU A 50 19.13 -3.48 -18.69
C GLU A 50 18.64 -4.93 -18.75
N VAL A 51 17.94 -5.39 -17.71
CA VAL A 51 17.39 -6.77 -17.66
C VAL A 51 16.40 -7.01 -18.80
N LEU A 52 15.52 -6.05 -19.11
CA LEU A 52 14.57 -6.18 -20.20
C LEU A 52 15.24 -6.12 -21.58
N SER A 53 16.28 -5.29 -21.76
CA SER A 53 17.06 -5.25 -23.01
C SER A 53 17.72 -6.59 -23.29
N LEU A 54 18.44 -7.13 -22.30
CA LEU A 54 19.10 -8.43 -22.40
C LEU A 54 18.11 -9.56 -22.68
N ALA A 55 16.93 -9.51 -22.05
CA ALA A 55 15.87 -10.50 -22.28
C ALA A 55 15.35 -10.46 -23.73
N ARG A 56 15.16 -9.27 -24.30
CA ARG A 56 14.76 -9.12 -25.71
C ARG A 56 15.83 -9.63 -26.68
N GLU A 57 17.09 -9.26 -26.46
CA GLU A 57 18.22 -9.72 -27.29
C GLU A 57 18.35 -11.25 -27.25
N HIS A 58 18.19 -11.84 -26.07
CA HIS A 58 18.24 -13.30 -25.92
C HIS A 58 17.04 -13.99 -26.59
N ALA A 59 15.83 -13.44 -26.45
CA ALA A 59 14.64 -13.96 -27.14
C ALA A 59 14.84 -14.00 -28.67
N GLN A 60 15.39 -12.92 -29.24
CA GLN A 60 15.71 -12.85 -30.67
C GLN A 60 16.71 -13.93 -31.08
N SER A 61 17.77 -14.14 -30.28
CA SER A 61 18.78 -15.17 -30.57
C SER A 61 18.23 -16.60 -30.57
N LEU A 62 17.12 -16.83 -29.86
CA LEU A 62 16.44 -18.12 -29.77
C LEU A 62 15.21 -18.22 -30.69
N SER A 63 14.96 -17.22 -31.54
CA SER A 63 13.78 -17.14 -32.42
C SER A 63 12.44 -17.20 -31.66
N VAL A 64 12.40 -16.69 -30.43
CA VAL A 64 11.19 -16.53 -29.63
C VAL A 64 10.69 -15.09 -29.74
N ASP A 65 9.37 -14.87 -29.76
CA ASP A 65 8.80 -13.52 -29.76
C ASP A 65 9.32 -12.71 -28.54
N PRO A 66 10.06 -11.61 -28.75
CA PRO A 66 10.60 -10.80 -27.67
C PRO A 66 9.53 -10.25 -26.74
N LYS A 67 8.29 -10.03 -27.23
CA LYS A 67 7.18 -9.52 -26.42
C LYS A 67 6.74 -10.51 -25.35
N VAL A 68 6.78 -11.80 -25.64
CA VAL A 68 6.42 -12.86 -24.69
C VAL A 68 7.45 -12.89 -23.56
N VAL A 69 8.74 -12.94 -23.90
CA VAL A 69 9.83 -12.98 -22.91
C VAL A 69 9.84 -11.70 -22.07
N GLU A 70 9.67 -10.53 -22.68
CA GLU A 70 9.58 -9.27 -21.95
C GLU A 70 8.40 -9.24 -20.98
N SER A 71 7.24 -9.77 -21.37
CA SER A 71 6.05 -9.84 -20.50
C SER A 71 6.32 -10.71 -19.27
N ILE A 72 6.94 -11.87 -19.46
CA ILE A 72 7.33 -12.78 -18.37
C ILE A 72 8.35 -12.10 -17.45
N MET A 73 9.40 -11.50 -18.01
CA MET A 73 10.45 -10.83 -17.23
C MET A 73 9.91 -9.63 -16.45
N THR A 74 9.00 -8.86 -17.05
CA THR A 74 8.31 -7.74 -16.39
C THR A 74 7.48 -8.23 -15.23
N ALA A 75 6.72 -9.32 -15.40
CA ALA A 75 5.95 -9.93 -14.31
C ALA A 75 6.87 -10.36 -13.16
N LEU A 76 7.97 -11.07 -13.47
CA LEU A 76 8.94 -11.51 -12.47
C LEU A 76 9.62 -10.37 -11.72
N ILE A 77 9.95 -9.26 -12.40
CA ILE A 77 10.50 -8.04 -11.77
C ILE A 77 9.46 -7.42 -10.83
N ARG A 78 8.20 -7.30 -11.26
CA ARG A 78 7.14 -6.72 -10.43
C ARG A 78 6.91 -7.53 -9.15
N THR A 79 6.81 -8.85 -9.25
CA THR A 79 6.66 -9.73 -8.07
C THR A 79 7.84 -9.63 -7.13
N SER A 80 9.06 -9.55 -7.68
CA SER A 80 10.28 -9.35 -6.91
C SER A 80 10.28 -8.04 -6.13
N LEU A 81 9.90 -6.93 -6.78
CA LEU A 81 9.80 -5.62 -6.14
C LEU A 81 8.72 -5.60 -5.05
N ALA A 82 7.60 -6.28 -5.25
CA ALA A 82 6.51 -6.36 -4.27
C ALA A 82 6.95 -7.05 -2.98
N SER A 83 7.65 -8.19 -3.12
CA SER A 83 8.20 -8.89 -1.96
C SER A 83 9.22 -8.02 -1.21
N GLN A 84 10.12 -7.35 -1.94
CA GLN A 84 11.12 -6.48 -1.33
C GLN A 84 10.52 -5.24 -0.64
N GLU A 85 9.45 -4.69 -1.19
CA GLU A 85 8.69 -3.59 -0.59
C GLU A 85 8.08 -4.02 0.75
N ARG A 86 7.38 -5.16 0.78
CA ARG A 86 6.79 -5.70 2.01
C ARG A 86 7.86 -5.98 3.07
N ASP A 87 8.96 -6.63 2.68
CA ASP A 87 10.07 -6.91 3.61
C ASP A 87 10.64 -5.62 4.23
N ARG A 88 10.71 -4.53 3.45
CA ARG A 88 11.18 -3.22 3.93
C ARG A 88 10.18 -2.55 4.85
N VAL A 89 8.90 -2.56 4.49
CA VAL A 89 7.80 -2.01 5.30
C VAL A 89 7.78 -2.68 6.69
N VAL A 90 7.95 -4.01 6.72
CA VAL A 90 8.06 -4.79 7.96
C VAL A 90 9.36 -4.45 8.72
N ALA A 91 10.50 -4.37 8.04
CA ALA A 91 11.80 -4.15 8.69
C ALA A 91 11.99 -2.74 9.26
N GLU A 92 11.41 -1.71 8.62
CA GLU A 92 11.47 -0.34 9.13
C GLU A 92 10.52 -0.14 10.33
N GLY A 93 9.49 -0.97 10.49
CA GLY A 93 8.75 -1.14 11.75
C GLY A 93 8.22 0.15 12.38
N TYR A 94 7.88 1.16 11.57
CA TYR A 94 7.50 2.51 12.03
C TYR A 94 6.29 2.51 12.98
N GLY A 95 5.51 1.44 12.95
CA GLY A 95 4.33 1.21 13.78
C GLY A 95 4.56 0.49 15.08
N ALA A 96 5.74 -0.05 15.36
CA ALA A 96 5.96 -0.88 16.54
C ALA A 96 5.63 -0.11 17.83
N GLY A 97 4.58 -0.57 18.54
CA GLY A 97 4.09 0.08 19.77
C GLY A 97 3.10 1.22 19.55
N ARG A 98 2.67 1.48 18.31
CA ARG A 98 1.66 2.48 17.96
C ARG A 98 0.33 1.80 17.60
N SER A 99 -0.76 2.52 17.77
CA SER A 99 -2.12 2.05 17.54
C SER A 99 -2.78 2.79 16.38
N VAL A 100 -3.63 2.09 15.63
CA VAL A 100 -4.44 2.69 14.56
C VAL A 100 -5.88 2.22 14.64
N LEU A 101 -6.82 3.15 14.47
CA LEU A 101 -8.23 2.86 14.25
C LEU A 101 -8.55 3.04 12.76
N VAL A 102 -9.16 2.05 12.14
CA VAL A 102 -9.67 2.12 10.77
C VAL A 102 -11.19 2.10 10.79
N ILE A 103 -11.80 3.27 10.60
CA ILE A 103 -13.26 3.45 10.49
C ILE A 103 -13.69 3.15 9.06
N GLY A 104 -14.65 2.26 8.86
CA GLY A 104 -14.96 1.66 7.56
C GLY A 104 -13.98 0.54 7.18
N GLY A 105 -13.33 -0.08 8.18
CA GLY A 105 -12.25 -1.04 7.95
C GLY A 105 -12.67 -2.39 7.38
N ALA A 106 -13.97 -2.72 7.34
CA ALA A 106 -14.48 -3.90 6.64
C ALA A 106 -14.74 -3.62 5.14
N GLY A 107 -14.79 -2.35 4.74
CA GLY A 107 -14.79 -1.94 3.34
C GLY A 107 -13.46 -2.25 2.64
N LYS A 108 -13.47 -2.40 1.31
CA LYS A 108 -12.28 -2.88 0.56
C LYS A 108 -11.01 -2.06 0.81
N MET A 109 -11.11 -0.72 0.73
CA MET A 109 -9.95 0.14 1.00
C MET A 109 -9.62 0.20 2.50
N GLY A 110 -10.62 0.12 3.37
CA GLY A 110 -10.40 0.04 4.82
C GLY A 110 -9.59 -1.20 5.20
N ALA A 111 -9.95 -2.36 4.64
CA ALA A 111 -9.23 -3.61 4.81
C ALA A 111 -7.78 -3.50 4.30
N TRP A 112 -7.57 -2.90 3.12
CA TRP A 112 -6.22 -2.64 2.60
C TRP A 112 -5.38 -1.78 3.56
N PHE A 113 -5.95 -0.71 4.14
CA PHE A 113 -5.25 0.13 5.12
C PHE A 113 -4.99 -0.61 6.43
N ALA A 114 -5.93 -1.44 6.90
CA ALA A 114 -5.75 -2.27 8.07
C ALA A 114 -4.57 -3.25 7.88
N GLU A 115 -4.51 -3.94 6.73
CA GLU A 115 -3.40 -4.83 6.37
C GLU A 115 -2.07 -4.07 6.23
N PHE A 116 -2.09 -2.90 5.60
CA PHE A 116 -0.92 -2.05 5.44
C PHE A 116 -0.32 -1.64 6.78
N PHE A 117 -1.14 -1.13 7.71
CA PHE A 117 -0.66 -0.74 9.03
C PHE A 117 -0.26 -1.94 9.89
N ALA A 118 -0.96 -3.07 9.81
CA ALA A 118 -0.56 -4.31 10.46
C ALA A 118 0.82 -4.77 9.98
N SER A 119 1.10 -4.67 8.68
CA SER A 119 2.42 -5.02 8.11
C SER A 119 3.56 -4.11 8.58
N GLN A 120 3.24 -2.90 9.05
CA GLN A 120 4.20 -1.97 9.68
C GLN A 120 4.35 -2.16 11.19
N GLY A 121 3.61 -3.11 11.78
CA GLY A 121 3.66 -3.42 13.21
C GLY A 121 2.75 -2.57 14.11
N TYR A 122 1.78 -1.84 13.54
CA TYR A 122 0.76 -1.16 14.34
C TYR A 122 -0.20 -2.16 14.99
N SER A 123 -0.70 -1.82 16.18
CA SER A 123 -1.89 -2.46 16.77
C SER A 123 -3.13 -1.92 16.06
N VAL A 124 -3.74 -2.73 15.20
CA VAL A 124 -4.86 -2.31 14.35
C VAL A 124 -6.19 -2.63 15.02
N THR A 125 -7.03 -1.61 15.17
CA THR A 125 -8.45 -1.71 15.53
C THR A 125 -9.30 -1.36 14.32
N VAL A 126 -10.34 -2.14 14.08
CA VAL A 126 -11.26 -1.96 12.96
C VAL A 126 -12.64 -1.61 13.50
N ALA A 127 -13.26 -0.58 12.93
CA ALA A 127 -14.65 -0.25 13.21
C ALA A 127 -15.48 -0.17 11.93
N ASP A 128 -16.58 -0.91 11.84
CA ASP A 128 -17.46 -0.92 10.68
C ASP A 128 -18.86 -1.44 11.05
N THR A 129 -19.91 -0.83 10.50
CA THR A 129 -21.30 -1.30 10.71
C THR A 129 -21.56 -2.71 10.14
N ALA A 130 -20.69 -3.21 9.27
CA ALA A 130 -20.80 -4.55 8.69
C ALA A 130 -20.16 -5.65 9.55
N ILE A 131 -19.59 -5.33 10.71
CA ILE A 131 -18.97 -6.31 11.61
C ILE A 131 -19.65 -6.32 12.98
N ASP A 132 -19.57 -7.47 13.64
CA ASP A 132 -19.93 -7.62 15.05
C ASP A 132 -18.75 -7.23 15.94
N ASP A 133 -19.07 -6.82 17.18
CA ASP A 133 -18.09 -6.47 18.20
C ASP A 133 -17.22 -7.67 18.59
N GLY A 134 -15.95 -7.40 18.86
CA GLY A 134 -14.97 -8.39 19.29
C GLY A 134 -13.62 -7.76 19.65
N ASP A 135 -12.61 -8.58 19.87
CA ASP A 135 -11.27 -8.08 20.20
C ASP A 135 -10.70 -7.25 19.03
N GLY A 136 -10.42 -5.97 19.29
CA GLY A 136 -9.99 -5.00 18.27
C GLY A 136 -11.01 -4.71 17.16
N ARG A 137 -12.28 -5.07 17.36
CA ARG A 137 -13.35 -4.97 16.35
C ARG A 137 -14.59 -4.34 16.96
N PHE A 138 -15.10 -3.29 16.31
CA PHE A 138 -16.25 -2.54 16.82
C PHE A 138 -17.29 -2.31 15.73
N HIS A 139 -18.56 -2.48 16.05
CA HIS A 139 -19.67 -2.15 15.16
C HIS A 139 -19.79 -0.63 15.00
N ASP A 140 -19.70 0.12 16.10
CA ASP A 140 -19.59 1.58 16.11
C ASP A 140 -18.18 2.00 16.57
N TRP A 141 -17.52 2.84 15.76
CA TRP A 141 -16.19 3.36 16.09
C TRP A 141 -16.16 4.18 17.38
N ARG A 142 -17.30 4.73 17.81
CA ARG A 142 -17.40 5.49 19.06
C ARG A 142 -17.12 4.62 20.28
N ASP A 143 -17.47 3.34 20.22
CA ASP A 143 -17.22 2.37 21.28
C ASP A 143 -15.74 1.98 21.39
N ALA A 144 -14.99 2.10 20.28
CA ALA A 144 -13.54 1.95 20.27
C ALA A 144 -12.81 3.11 20.96
N GLY A 145 -13.48 4.26 21.13
CA GLY A 145 -12.88 5.50 21.57
C GLY A 145 -12.02 6.17 20.49
N VAL A 146 -11.24 7.18 20.89
CA VAL A 146 -10.42 8.01 19.98
C VAL A 146 -8.95 8.13 20.40
N ASP A 147 -8.51 7.33 21.39
CA ASP A 147 -7.13 7.32 21.87
C ASP A 147 -6.27 6.37 21.01
N PHE A 148 -6.02 6.82 19.77
CA PHE A 148 -5.17 6.13 18.81
C PHE A 148 -4.10 7.08 18.30
N ASP A 149 -2.94 6.55 17.91
CA ASP A 149 -1.89 7.36 17.26
C ASP A 149 -2.30 7.81 15.86
N VAL A 150 -3.14 7.00 15.20
CA VAL A 150 -3.66 7.24 13.85
C VAL A 150 -5.13 6.83 13.78
N ILE A 151 -5.97 7.66 13.16
CA ILE A 151 -7.36 7.33 12.82
C ILE A 151 -7.54 7.50 11.31
N VAL A 152 -7.89 6.41 10.64
CA VAL A 152 -8.17 6.37 9.21
C VAL A 152 -9.68 6.35 8.99
N VAL A 153 -10.20 7.31 8.23
CA VAL A 153 -11.61 7.33 7.84
C VAL A 153 -11.76 6.80 6.41
N ALA A 154 -12.05 5.50 6.31
CA ALA A 154 -12.26 4.72 5.09
C ALA A 154 -13.75 4.40 4.84
N ALA A 155 -14.64 5.28 5.27
CA ALA A 155 -16.08 5.13 5.14
C ALA A 155 -16.62 5.67 3.79
N PRO A 156 -17.85 5.29 3.39
CA PRO A 156 -18.53 5.88 2.24
C PRO A 156 -18.64 7.40 2.36
N LEU A 157 -18.44 8.10 1.24
CA LEU A 157 -18.40 9.57 1.17
C LEU A 157 -19.63 10.26 1.81
N ALA A 158 -20.80 9.61 1.72
CA ALA A 158 -22.05 10.11 2.28
C ALA A 158 -22.02 10.27 3.82
N ILE A 159 -21.20 9.50 4.53
CA ILE A 159 -21.12 9.52 6.00
C ILE A 159 -19.78 10.05 6.52
N THR A 160 -18.73 10.03 5.70
CA THR A 160 -17.39 10.51 6.08
C THR A 160 -17.41 11.94 6.63
N GLY A 161 -18.17 12.85 6.01
CA GLY A 161 -18.28 14.23 6.48
C GLY A 161 -18.83 14.36 7.90
N THR A 162 -19.76 13.47 8.30
CA THR A 162 -20.32 13.41 9.65
C THR A 162 -19.31 12.81 10.63
N ILE A 163 -18.65 11.71 10.26
CA ILE A 163 -17.61 11.08 11.09
C ILE A 163 -16.51 12.09 11.43
N LEU A 164 -16.05 12.88 10.46
CA LEU A 164 -15.03 13.91 10.69
C LEU A 164 -15.51 15.01 11.67
N GLN A 165 -16.79 15.38 11.63
CA GLN A 165 -17.37 16.35 12.58
C GLN A 165 -17.46 15.78 14.00
N ASP A 166 -17.88 14.52 14.12
CA ASP A 166 -17.95 13.84 15.42
C ASP A 166 -16.55 13.70 16.04
N LEU A 167 -15.55 13.33 15.23
CA LEU A 167 -14.15 13.30 15.66
C LEU A 167 -13.66 14.69 16.09
N ALA A 168 -14.10 15.77 15.44
CA ALA A 168 -13.74 17.13 15.86
C ALA A 168 -14.29 17.48 17.26
N ALA A 169 -15.47 16.97 17.62
CA ALA A 169 -16.02 17.16 18.96
C ALA A 169 -15.22 16.38 20.02
N LEU A 170 -14.74 15.17 19.67
CA LEU A 170 -13.99 14.29 20.56
C LEU A 170 -12.50 14.64 20.68
N LYS A 171 -11.94 15.39 19.73
CA LYS A 171 -10.55 15.91 19.74
C LYS A 171 -9.49 14.82 19.97
N PRO A 172 -9.40 13.82 19.06
CA PRO A 172 -8.32 12.84 19.11
C PRO A 172 -6.95 13.51 19.15
N ARG A 173 -6.02 12.90 19.92
CA ARG A 173 -4.63 13.38 20.01
C ARG A 173 -3.77 12.94 18.82
N GLY A 174 -4.11 11.79 18.24
CA GLY A 174 -3.41 11.23 17.08
C GLY A 174 -3.73 11.95 15.77
N VAL A 175 -3.10 11.48 14.70
CA VAL A 175 -3.35 11.99 13.35
C VAL A 175 -4.64 11.41 12.80
N VAL A 176 -5.53 12.26 12.31
CA VAL A 176 -6.74 11.84 11.58
C VAL A 176 -6.55 12.07 10.09
N PHE A 177 -6.85 11.09 9.26
CA PHE A 177 -7.00 11.35 7.83
C PHE A 177 -8.12 10.54 7.18
N ASP A 178 -8.83 11.18 6.25
CA ASP A 178 -9.73 10.48 5.32
C ASP A 178 -8.97 9.97 4.10
N ILE A 179 -9.57 9.00 3.42
CA ILE A 179 -9.07 8.46 2.13
C ILE A 179 -10.04 8.74 0.97
N GLY A 180 -10.94 9.72 1.14
CA GLY A 180 -12.02 10.03 0.22
C GLY A 180 -11.51 10.52 -1.15
N SER A 181 -12.21 10.11 -2.21
CA SER A 181 -11.87 10.52 -3.58
C SER A 181 -12.28 11.94 -3.95
N LEU A 182 -13.19 12.54 -3.19
CA LEU A 182 -13.67 13.91 -3.39
C LEU A 182 -13.55 14.68 -2.08
N LYS A 183 -12.94 15.87 -2.14
CA LYS A 183 -12.68 16.69 -0.95
C LYS A 183 -13.76 17.74 -0.69
N SER A 184 -14.47 18.18 -1.73
CA SER A 184 -15.56 19.16 -1.59
C SER A 184 -16.62 18.76 -0.56
N PRO A 185 -17.09 17.48 -0.51
CA PRO A 185 -18.06 17.04 0.50
C PRO A 185 -17.48 16.94 1.91
N LEU A 186 -16.16 16.81 2.04
CA LEU A 186 -15.46 16.62 3.31
C LEU A 186 -14.96 17.93 3.93
N ARG A 187 -14.92 19.02 3.14
CA ARG A 187 -14.36 20.32 3.51
C ARG A 187 -14.89 20.82 4.88
N LYS A 188 -16.19 20.70 5.15
CA LYS A 188 -16.76 21.11 6.44
C LYS A 188 -16.22 20.30 7.62
N GLY A 189 -16.10 18.98 7.47
CA GLY A 189 -15.56 18.09 8.50
C GLY A 189 -14.08 18.30 8.74
N LEU A 190 -13.29 18.42 7.66
CA LEU A 190 -11.86 18.73 7.74
C LEU A 190 -11.60 20.08 8.43
N GLN A 191 -12.37 21.12 8.07
CA GLN A 191 -12.29 22.43 8.74
C GLN A 191 -12.72 22.36 10.21
N ALA A 192 -13.69 21.51 10.57
CA ALA A 192 -14.09 21.33 11.96
C ALA A 192 -12.96 20.72 12.79
N LEU A 193 -12.29 19.67 12.27
CA LEU A 193 -11.12 19.05 12.90
C LEU A 193 -9.99 20.06 13.08
N GLN A 194 -9.68 20.82 12.04
CA GLN A 194 -8.66 21.87 12.09
C GLN A 194 -8.97 22.91 13.18
N LYS A 195 -10.19 23.44 13.23
CA LYS A 195 -10.63 24.43 14.24
C LYS A 195 -10.63 23.86 15.66
N ALA A 196 -10.87 22.56 15.80
CA ALA A 196 -10.79 21.85 17.08
C ALA A 196 -9.34 21.61 17.54
N GLY A 197 -8.34 21.94 16.72
CA GLY A 197 -6.92 21.72 17.00
C GLY A 197 -6.46 20.29 16.74
N VAL A 198 -7.24 19.50 15.98
CA VAL A 198 -6.88 18.12 15.64
C VAL A 198 -5.86 18.11 14.51
N THR A 199 -4.87 17.23 14.63
CA THR A 199 -3.86 16.98 13.60
C THR A 199 -4.49 16.22 12.42
N VAL A 200 -5.06 16.96 11.46
CA VAL A 200 -5.83 16.39 10.35
C VAL A 200 -5.12 16.52 9.00
N ALA A 201 -5.08 15.43 8.24
CA ALA A 201 -4.66 15.39 6.84
C ALA A 201 -5.76 14.76 5.98
N SER A 202 -5.58 14.80 4.67
CA SER A 202 -6.56 14.22 3.74
C SER A 202 -5.83 13.52 2.60
N LEU A 203 -6.11 12.24 2.36
CA LEU A 203 -5.40 11.41 1.40
C LEU A 203 -6.32 10.99 0.25
N HIS A 204 -5.77 10.80 -0.95
CA HIS A 204 -6.48 10.17 -2.06
C HIS A 204 -5.61 9.08 -2.70
N PRO A 205 -5.87 7.81 -2.37
CA PRO A 205 -5.23 6.68 -3.03
C PRO A 205 -5.70 6.58 -4.49
N MET A 206 -4.80 6.79 -5.45
CA MET A 206 -5.09 6.55 -6.89
C MET A 206 -4.81 5.09 -7.27
N PHE A 207 -5.22 4.18 -6.42
CA PHE A 207 -5.08 2.74 -6.59
C PHE A 207 -6.21 2.01 -5.87
N GLY A 208 -6.51 0.81 -6.34
CA GLY A 208 -7.57 -0.03 -5.78
C GLY A 208 -7.09 -0.95 -4.66
N PRO A 209 -8.03 -1.62 -3.97
CA PRO A 209 -7.75 -2.50 -2.84
C PRO A 209 -6.96 -3.75 -3.23
N ASP A 210 -6.98 -4.17 -4.49
CA ASP A 210 -6.22 -5.32 -4.99
C ASP A 210 -4.75 -4.97 -5.28
N THR A 211 -4.24 -3.87 -4.73
CA THR A 211 -2.89 -3.38 -5.00
C THR A 211 -1.89 -3.97 -4.01
N ASP A 212 -1.09 -4.94 -4.49
CA ASP A 212 0.02 -5.53 -3.75
C ASP A 212 1.32 -4.70 -3.75
N LEU A 213 1.51 -3.88 -4.79
CA LEU A 213 2.72 -3.11 -5.05
C LEU A 213 2.34 -1.65 -5.27
N LEU A 214 2.88 -0.74 -4.44
CA LEU A 214 2.62 0.68 -4.58
C LEU A 214 3.55 1.37 -5.60
N SER A 215 4.56 0.66 -6.10
CA SER A 215 5.43 1.17 -7.16
C SER A 215 4.64 1.56 -8.42
N GLY A 216 4.80 2.82 -8.84
CA GLY A 216 4.08 3.40 -9.97
C GLY A 216 2.62 3.77 -9.68
N LYS A 217 2.17 3.58 -8.43
CA LYS A 217 0.91 4.11 -7.93
C LYS A 217 1.12 5.50 -7.36
N HIS A 218 0.04 6.26 -7.30
CA HIS A 218 0.05 7.62 -6.76
C HIS A 218 -0.78 7.66 -5.49
N LEU A 219 -0.28 8.36 -4.49
CA LEU A 219 -1.03 8.73 -3.29
C LEU A 219 -0.96 10.25 -3.19
N ILE A 220 -2.11 10.89 -3.32
CA ILE A 220 -2.22 12.33 -3.23
C ILE A 220 -2.43 12.69 -1.76
N PHE A 221 -1.67 13.66 -1.29
CA PHE A 221 -1.82 14.29 0.01
C PHE A 221 -2.40 15.67 -0.22
N VAL A 222 -3.53 15.93 0.42
CA VAL A 222 -4.22 17.20 0.36
C VAL A 222 -4.09 17.87 1.71
N ASP A 223 -3.47 19.06 1.73
CA ASP A 223 -3.28 19.81 2.97
C ASP A 223 -4.64 20.34 3.46
N ALA A 224 -5.14 19.73 4.55
CA ALA A 224 -6.39 20.11 5.20
C ALA A 224 -6.21 21.29 6.19
N GLY A 225 -5.13 22.07 6.05
CA GLY A 225 -4.80 23.19 6.91
C GLY A 225 -3.89 22.81 8.10
N SER A 226 -3.16 21.70 7.98
CA SER A 226 -2.15 21.23 8.92
C SER A 226 -0.98 20.57 8.17
N ALA A 227 0.04 21.38 7.86
CA ALA A 227 1.27 20.90 7.21
C ALA A 227 1.97 19.81 8.04
N GLU A 228 1.86 19.88 9.38
CA GLU A 228 2.40 18.85 10.26
C GLU A 228 1.67 17.51 10.07
N ALA A 229 0.34 17.51 10.03
CA ALA A 229 -0.44 16.30 9.79
C ALA A 229 -0.11 15.68 8.43
N THR A 230 -0.01 16.52 7.39
CA THR A 230 0.38 16.09 6.05
C THR A 230 1.77 15.46 6.03
N ARG A 231 2.74 16.07 6.73
CA ARG A 231 4.09 15.50 6.88
C ARG A 231 4.07 14.16 7.62
N MET A 232 3.33 14.06 8.73
CA MET A 232 3.22 12.82 9.50
C MET A 232 2.58 11.71 8.66
N ALA A 233 1.53 12.02 7.90
CA ALA A 233 0.89 11.06 7.00
C ALA A 233 1.85 10.59 5.91
N LYS A 234 2.59 11.50 5.26
CA LYS A 234 3.62 11.14 4.26
C LYS A 234 4.69 10.20 4.81
N GLU A 235 5.08 10.41 6.06
CA GLU A 235 6.12 9.60 6.72
C GLU A 235 5.67 8.14 6.90
N MET A 236 4.37 7.89 7.14
CA MET A 236 3.80 6.54 7.21
C MET A 236 3.92 5.74 5.89
N PHE A 237 4.12 6.42 4.76
CA PHE A 237 4.27 5.81 3.44
C PHE A 237 5.71 5.90 2.91
N ARG A 238 6.67 6.42 3.68
CA ARG A 238 8.04 6.68 3.22
C ARG A 238 8.82 5.41 2.86
N SER A 239 8.51 4.30 3.53
CA SER A 239 9.11 2.99 3.30
C SER A 239 8.62 2.32 2.02
N THR A 240 7.51 2.82 1.46
CA THR A 240 6.86 2.29 0.25
C THR A 240 7.46 2.90 -1.03
N MET A 241 7.11 2.33 -2.18
CA MET A 241 7.44 2.87 -3.50
C MET A 241 6.31 3.73 -4.08
N VAL A 242 5.31 4.12 -3.28
CA VAL A 242 4.23 4.99 -3.73
C VAL A 242 4.79 6.35 -4.14
N ARG A 243 4.30 6.88 -5.26
CA ARG A 243 4.59 8.27 -5.62
C ARG A 243 3.68 9.18 -4.81
N GLN A 244 4.28 9.89 -3.86
CA GLN A 244 3.60 10.90 -3.05
C GLN A 244 3.47 12.18 -3.87
N LEU A 245 2.25 12.67 -4.03
CA LEU A 245 1.92 13.93 -4.72
C LEU A 245 1.24 14.88 -3.74
N ASP A 246 1.50 16.17 -3.89
CA ASP A 246 0.83 17.22 -3.13
C ASP A 246 -0.22 17.91 -4.00
N MET A 247 -1.37 18.20 -3.42
CA MET A 247 -2.43 19.02 -4.02
C MET A 247 -3.03 19.94 -2.97
N ASP A 248 -3.47 21.12 -3.40
CA ASP A 248 -4.26 21.99 -2.54
C ASP A 248 -5.73 21.55 -2.52
N MET A 249 -6.48 21.98 -1.50
CA MET A 249 -7.91 21.68 -1.35
C MET A 249 -8.81 22.28 -2.46
N ASP A 250 -8.25 23.20 -3.26
CA ASP A 250 -8.92 23.92 -4.34
C ASP A 250 -8.42 23.50 -5.75
N ASP A 251 -7.42 22.62 -5.84
CA ASP A 251 -6.90 22.01 -7.08
C ASP A 251 -7.61 20.70 -7.44
#